data_AF-A0A062HBU4-F1
#
_entry.id   AF-A0A062HBU4-F1
#
_cell.length_a   1.000
_cell.length_b   1.000
_cell.length_c   1.000
_cell.angle_alpha   90.00
_cell.angle_beta   90.00
_cell.angle_gamma   90.00
#
_symmetry.space_group_name_H-M   'P 1'
#
loop_
_entity.id
_entity.type
_entity.pdbx_description
1 polymer ?
#
loop_
_entity_poly.entity_id
_entity_poly.type
_entity_poly.pdbx_seq_one_letter_code
_entity_poly.pdbx_strand_id
1 'polypeptide(L)'
;MKGVLTTADICISISYAKLTRIQNILLDVYVLKKCTVEQLKLISTDIHKELISTGKSENTDEHSTSIYIALVELCLVAADYKPTVRNRGLIGGVSYLKVHRRLGALIDSYLELFKDELNIVSAKISKQFSNKNN
;
A
#
# COMPACT_ATOMS: atom_id res chain seq x y z
N MET A 1 36.33 8.05 7.43
CA MET A 1 35.11 8.72 7.92
C MET A 1 33.93 8.18 7.13
N LYS A 2 33.00 7.44 7.76
CA LYS A 2 31.71 7.14 7.12
C LYS A 2 30.93 8.46 7.08
N GLY A 3 30.78 9.03 5.89
CA GLY A 3 29.93 10.20 5.70
C GLY A 3 28.53 9.88 6.23
N VAL A 4 28.02 10.73 7.11
CA VAL A 4 26.64 10.60 7.62
C VAL A 4 25.70 10.72 6.43
N LEU A 5 24.82 9.74 6.23
CA LEU A 5 23.77 9.81 5.22
C LEU A 5 22.96 11.09 5.43
N THR A 6 23.00 11.98 4.44
CA THR A 6 22.22 13.22 4.49
C THR A 6 20.80 12.98 3.96
N THR A 7 19.86 13.86 4.31
CA THR A 7 18.52 13.85 3.72
C THR A 7 18.58 13.94 2.18
N ALA A 8 19.54 14.70 1.64
CA ALA A 8 19.75 14.82 0.21
C ALA A 8 20.12 13.48 -0.43
N ASP A 9 21.01 12.70 0.20
CA ASP A 9 21.37 11.36 -0.28
C ASP A 9 20.17 10.42 -0.31
N ILE A 10 19.28 10.50 0.68
CA ILE A 10 18.06 9.69 0.75
C ILE A 10 17.08 10.08 -0.38
N CYS A 11 16.84 11.38 -0.58
CA CYS A 11 15.96 11.87 -1.66
C CYS A 11 16.48 11.49 -3.05
N ILE A 12 17.80 11.54 -3.25
CA ILE A 12 18.46 11.09 -4.48
C ILE A 12 18.21 9.58 -4.66
N SER A 13 18.47 8.76 -3.63
CA SER A 13 18.23 7.32 -3.69
C SER A 13 16.79 6.95 -4.03
N ILE A 14 15.79 7.66 -3.47
CA ILE A 14 14.37 7.44 -3.80
C ILE A 14 14.11 7.77 -5.28
N SER A 15 14.60 8.91 -5.75
CA SER A 15 14.42 9.35 -7.15
C SER A 15 15.00 8.37 -8.17
N TYR A 16 16.13 7.72 -7.83
CA TYR A 16 16.78 6.73 -8.71
C TYR A 16 16.31 5.28 -8.51
N ALA A 17 15.47 5.00 -7.51
CA ALA A 17 15.02 3.63 -7.20
C ALA A 17 14.09 3.01 -8.27
N LYS A 18 13.62 3.79 -9.26
CA LYS A 18 12.72 3.33 -10.35
C LYS A 18 11.52 2.55 -9.79
N LEU A 19 10.77 3.20 -8.93
CA LEU A 19 9.57 2.65 -8.32
C LEU A 19 8.42 2.64 -9.33
N THR A 20 7.58 1.60 -9.29
CA THR A 20 6.33 1.53 -10.07
C THR A 20 5.32 2.54 -9.54
N ARG A 21 4.20 2.75 -10.26
CA ARG A 21 3.15 3.66 -9.81
C ARG A 21 2.57 3.24 -8.45
N ILE A 22 2.23 1.96 -8.27
CA ILE A 22 1.74 1.42 -6.99
C ILE A 22 2.80 1.61 -5.89
N GLN A 23 4.07 1.36 -6.18
CA GLN A 23 5.16 1.54 -5.21
C GLN A 23 5.31 2.99 -4.75
N ASN A 24 5.24 3.96 -5.67
CA ASN A 24 5.27 5.39 -5.31
C ASN A 24 4.06 5.78 -4.46
N ILE A 25 2.86 5.35 -4.85
CA ILE A 25 1.64 5.60 -4.08
C ILE A 25 1.76 5.03 -2.66
N LEU A 26 2.21 3.78 -2.52
CA LEU A 26 2.38 3.15 -1.21
C LEU A 26 3.46 3.86 -0.37
N LEU A 27 4.55 4.31 -0.99
CA LEU A 27 5.57 5.10 -0.29
C LEU A 27 4.98 6.41 0.27
N ASP A 28 4.22 7.15 -0.53
CA ASP A 28 3.62 8.42 -0.13
C ASP A 28 2.58 8.26 1.01
N VAL A 29 1.73 7.24 0.89
CA VAL A 29 0.62 7.00 1.82
C VAL A 29 1.12 6.34 3.11
N TYR A 30 1.91 5.27 3.01
CA TYR A 30 2.29 4.47 4.16
C TYR A 30 3.51 5.06 4.90
N VAL A 31 4.58 5.41 4.17
CA VAL A 31 5.85 5.83 4.77
C VAL A 31 5.85 7.31 5.06
N LEU A 32 5.42 8.14 4.11
CA LEU A 32 5.42 9.59 4.29
C LEU A 32 4.17 10.11 5.02
N LYS A 33 3.17 9.23 5.26
CA LYS A 33 1.90 9.57 5.92
C LYS A 33 1.20 10.78 5.30
N LYS A 34 1.35 10.97 3.98
CA LYS A 34 0.78 12.10 3.23
C LYS A 34 -0.63 11.78 2.71
N CYS A 35 -1.54 11.37 3.58
CA CYS A 35 -2.92 11.07 3.16
C CYS A 35 -3.97 11.40 4.22
N THR A 36 -5.09 11.95 3.78
CA THR A 36 -6.36 11.94 4.52
C THR A 36 -7.21 10.73 4.15
N VAL A 37 -8.28 10.47 4.90
CA VAL A 37 -9.21 9.36 4.64
C VAL A 37 -9.90 9.51 3.27
N GLU A 38 -10.27 10.73 2.89
CA GLU A 38 -10.93 11.04 1.61
C GLU A 38 -10.00 10.78 0.42
N GLN A 39 -8.74 11.18 0.56
CA GLN A 39 -7.71 10.94 -0.46
C GLN A 39 -7.45 9.45 -0.63
N LEU A 40 -7.47 8.68 0.46
CA LEU A 40 -7.24 7.23 0.41
C LEU A 40 -8.29 6.50 -0.44
N LYS A 41 -9.53 6.99 -0.47
CA LYS A 41 -10.57 6.42 -1.33
C LYS A 41 -10.25 6.63 -2.81
N LEU A 42 -9.83 7.83 -3.21
CA LEU A 42 -9.40 8.11 -4.58
C LEU A 42 -8.18 7.28 -4.97
N ILE A 43 -7.20 7.20 -4.07
CA ILE A 43 -5.99 6.40 -4.24
C ILE A 43 -6.33 4.92 -4.42
N SER A 44 -7.29 4.38 -3.67
CA SER A 44 -7.72 3.00 -3.81
C SER A 44 -8.29 2.71 -5.21
N THR A 45 -9.02 3.67 -5.79
CA THR A 45 -9.53 3.57 -7.17
C THR A 45 -8.40 3.60 -8.19
N ASP A 46 -7.39 4.45 -7.98
CA ASP A 46 -6.22 4.52 -8.86
C ASP A 46 -5.38 3.25 -8.81
N ILE A 47 -5.16 2.70 -7.61
CA ILE A 47 -4.50 1.40 -7.43
C ILE A 47 -5.31 0.30 -8.13
N HIS A 48 -6.64 0.30 -7.99
CA HIS A 48 -7.49 -0.70 -8.63
C HIS A 48 -7.36 -0.66 -10.16
N LYS A 49 -7.39 0.54 -10.76
CA LYS A 49 -7.17 0.72 -12.20
C LYS A 49 -5.81 0.18 -12.66
N GLU A 50 -4.76 0.44 -11.90
CA GLU A 50 -3.41 -0.04 -12.20
C GLU A 50 -3.28 -1.57 -12.03
N LEU A 51 -3.97 -2.15 -11.05
CA LEU A 51 -3.99 -3.60 -10.86
C LEU A 51 -4.79 -4.30 -11.98
N ILE A 52 -5.86 -3.68 -12.48
CA ILE A 52 -6.59 -4.18 -13.64
C ILE A 52 -5.71 -4.13 -14.89
N SER A 53 -5.01 -3.01 -15.14
CA SER A 53 -4.16 -2.86 -16.33
C SER A 53 -2.99 -3.84 -16.35
N THR A 54 -2.54 -4.29 -15.18
CA THR A 54 -1.46 -5.28 -15.01
C THR A 54 -1.96 -6.72 -14.88
N GLY A 55 -3.28 -6.96 -14.95
CA GLY A 55 -3.89 -8.30 -14.86
C GLY A 55 -3.86 -8.90 -13.45
N LYS A 56 -3.60 -8.10 -12.41
CA LYS A 56 -3.55 -8.51 -10.99
C LYS A 56 -4.88 -8.32 -10.26
N SER A 57 -5.89 -7.77 -10.91
CA SER A 57 -7.22 -7.56 -10.33
C SER A 57 -8.32 -7.64 -11.38
N GLU A 58 -9.49 -8.09 -10.97
CA GLU A 58 -10.71 -7.99 -11.77
C GLU A 58 -11.36 -6.63 -11.61
N ASN A 59 -12.13 -6.20 -12.62
CA ASN A 59 -12.88 -4.96 -12.59
C ASN A 59 -14.26 -5.17 -11.93
N THR A 60 -14.25 -5.43 -10.62
CA THR A 60 -15.47 -5.63 -9.83
C THR A 60 -15.46 -4.80 -8.56
N ASP A 61 -16.65 -4.51 -8.04
CA ASP A 61 -16.83 -3.76 -6.79
C ASP A 61 -16.18 -4.45 -5.59
N GLU A 62 -16.06 -5.78 -5.64
CA GLU A 62 -15.49 -6.57 -4.55
C GLU A 62 -14.00 -6.35 -4.43
N HIS A 63 -13.29 -6.34 -5.56
CA HIS A 63 -11.88 -6.00 -5.61
C HIS A 63 -11.65 -4.55 -5.20
N SER A 64 -12.45 -3.62 -5.74
CA SER A 64 -12.37 -2.20 -5.37
C SER A 64 -12.55 -1.97 -3.86
N THR A 65 -13.59 -2.58 -3.27
CA THR A 65 -13.87 -2.49 -1.83
C THR A 65 -12.76 -3.13 -1.00
N SER A 66 -12.24 -4.28 -1.45
CA SER A 66 -11.19 -5.01 -0.73
C SER A 66 -9.86 -4.25 -0.72
N ILE A 67 -9.48 -3.64 -1.86
CA ILE A 67 -8.30 -2.76 -1.99
C ILE A 67 -8.43 -1.58 -1.02
N TYR A 68 -9.60 -0.93 -0.98
CA TYR A 68 -9.83 0.19 -0.08
C TYR A 68 -9.68 -0.21 1.40
N ILE A 69 -10.32 -1.30 1.82
CA ILE A 69 -10.22 -1.79 3.20
C ILE A 69 -8.77 -2.14 3.53
N ALA A 70 -8.06 -2.86 2.64
CA ALA A 70 -6.66 -3.22 2.83
C ALA A 70 -5.76 -1.98 2.98
N LEU A 71 -5.98 -0.93 2.19
CA LEU A 71 -5.22 0.33 2.32
C LEU A 71 -5.48 1.03 3.66
N VAL A 72 -6.73 1.05 4.13
CA VAL A 72 -7.06 1.64 5.44
C VAL A 72 -6.40 0.85 6.56
N GLU A 73 -6.49 -0.50 6.52
CA GLU A 73 -5.85 -1.40 7.49
C GLU A 73 -4.33 -1.29 7.49
N LEU A 74 -3.72 -0.98 6.34
CA LEU A 74 -2.29 -0.77 6.25
C LEU A 74 -1.85 0.59 6.80
N CYS A 75 -2.61 1.65 6.50
CA CYS A 75 -2.09 3.02 6.61
C CYS A 75 -2.64 3.81 7.82
N LEU A 76 -3.89 3.56 8.22
CA LEU A 76 -4.66 4.47 9.07
C LEU A 76 -5.18 3.87 10.37
N VAL A 77 -5.09 2.56 10.56
CA VAL A 77 -5.55 1.92 11.80
C VAL A 77 -4.55 2.11 12.94
N ALA A 78 -5.07 2.14 14.18
CA ALA A 78 -4.26 2.17 15.38
C ALA A 78 -3.49 0.85 15.58
N ALA A 79 -2.41 0.87 16.37
CA ALA A 79 -1.56 -0.29 16.60
C ALA A 79 -2.28 -1.47 17.28
N ASP A 80 -3.36 -1.21 18.02
CA ASP A 80 -4.20 -2.20 18.70
C ASP A 80 -5.40 -2.67 17.86
N TYR A 81 -5.52 -2.17 16.62
CA TYR A 81 -6.59 -2.56 15.71
C TYR A 81 -6.59 -4.06 15.43
N LYS A 82 -7.78 -4.66 15.48
CA LYS A 82 -8.00 -6.06 15.12
C LYS A 82 -8.79 -6.15 13.81
N PRO A 83 -8.28 -6.86 12.79
CA PRO A 83 -8.94 -7.00 11.48
C PRO A 83 -10.11 -7.98 11.54
N THR A 84 -11.13 -7.64 12.33
CA THR A 84 -12.35 -8.45 12.43
C THR A 84 -13.26 -8.20 11.24
N VAL A 85 -14.08 -9.19 10.90
CA VAL A 85 -15.12 -9.08 9.87
C VAL A 85 -16.01 -7.85 10.08
N ARG A 86 -16.34 -7.54 11.35
CA ARG A 86 -17.14 -6.37 11.71
C ARG A 86 -16.42 -5.06 11.41
N ASN A 87 -15.16 -4.93 11.82
CA ASN A 87 -14.37 -3.72 11.59
C ASN A 87 -14.13 -3.47 10.11
N ARG A 88 -13.79 -4.52 9.35
CA ARG A 88 -13.67 -4.47 7.89
C ARG A 88 -14.98 -4.05 7.22
N GLY A 89 -16.12 -4.50 7.74
CA GLY A 89 -17.44 -4.07 7.28
C GLY A 89 -17.69 -2.58 7.52
N LEU A 90 -17.28 -2.06 8.69
CA LEU A 90 -17.37 -0.63 9.01
C LEU A 90 -16.50 0.22 8.08
N ILE A 91 -15.25 -0.20 7.84
CA ILE A 91 -14.35 0.49 6.91
C ILE A 91 -14.95 0.50 5.50
N GLY A 92 -15.35 -0.67 4.99
CA GLY A 92 -15.87 -0.80 3.63
C GLY A 92 -17.28 -0.28 3.41
N GLY A 93 -18.01 0.10 4.46
CA GLY A 93 -19.43 0.45 4.36
C GLY A 93 -20.31 -0.72 3.89
N VAL A 94 -19.95 -1.96 4.25
CA VAL A 94 -20.62 -3.18 3.80
C VAL A 94 -21.00 -4.07 4.98
N SER A 95 -21.97 -4.96 4.78
CA SER A 95 -22.35 -5.91 5.83
C SER A 95 -21.20 -6.84 6.19
N TYR A 96 -21.09 -7.17 7.49
CA TYR A 96 -20.09 -8.13 7.96
C TYR A 96 -20.24 -9.49 7.25
N LEU A 97 -21.46 -9.90 6.89
CA LEU A 97 -21.69 -11.14 6.13
C LEU A 97 -21.05 -11.10 4.75
N LYS A 98 -21.08 -9.95 4.05
CA LYS A 98 -20.40 -9.78 2.75
C LYS A 98 -18.89 -9.90 2.92
N VAL A 99 -18.33 -9.32 3.98
CA VAL A 99 -16.91 -9.47 4.30
C VAL A 99 -16.56 -10.93 4.53
N HIS A 100 -17.30 -11.63 5.39
CA HIS A 100 -17.01 -13.02 5.74
C HIS A 100 -17.09 -13.96 4.52
N ARG A 101 -18.08 -13.75 3.64
CA ARG A 101 -18.35 -14.67 2.53
C ARG A 101 -17.55 -14.39 1.26
N ARG A 102 -17.19 -13.13 1.00
CA ARG A 102 -16.68 -12.71 -0.32
C ARG A 102 -15.41 -11.87 -0.24
N LEU A 103 -15.31 -10.94 0.70
CA LEU A 103 -14.22 -9.96 0.70
C LEU A 103 -13.02 -10.35 1.55
N GLY A 104 -13.20 -11.20 2.59
CA GLY A 104 -12.16 -11.49 3.58
C GLY A 104 -10.84 -11.92 2.95
N ALA A 105 -10.88 -12.96 2.12
CA ALA A 105 -9.70 -13.47 1.42
C ALA A 105 -9.10 -12.46 0.44
N LEU A 106 -9.93 -11.66 -0.25
CA LEU A 106 -9.45 -10.61 -1.15
C LEU A 106 -8.72 -9.51 -0.37
N ILE A 107 -9.27 -9.07 0.77
CA ILE A 107 -8.65 -8.06 1.63
C ILE A 107 -7.27 -8.55 2.10
N ASP A 108 -7.20 -9.80 2.57
CA ASP A 108 -5.95 -10.38 3.05
C ASP A 108 -4.91 -10.49 1.92
N SER A 109 -5.33 -10.94 0.72
CA SER A 109 -4.47 -11.00 -0.46
C SER A 109 -3.92 -9.62 -0.87
N TYR A 110 -4.74 -8.58 -0.84
CA TYR A 110 -4.28 -7.22 -1.14
C TYR A 110 -3.35 -6.66 -0.07
N LEU A 111 -3.59 -6.96 1.21
CA LEU A 111 -2.67 -6.60 2.28
C LEU A 111 -1.29 -7.22 2.09
N GLU A 112 -1.24 -8.51 1.74
CA GLU A 112 0.01 -9.20 1.42
C GLU A 112 0.70 -8.56 0.21
N LEU A 113 -0.04 -8.33 -0.87
CA LEU A 113 0.48 -7.64 -2.07
C LEU A 113 1.09 -6.28 -1.72
N PHE A 114 0.43 -5.45 -0.91
CA PHE A 114 0.96 -4.14 -0.54
C PHE A 114 2.21 -4.23 0.34
N LYS A 115 2.26 -5.19 1.26
CA LYS A 115 3.45 -5.44 2.09
C LYS A 115 4.63 -5.89 1.23
N ASP A 116 4.39 -6.77 0.27
CA ASP A 116 5.42 -7.23 -0.67
C ASP A 116 5.93 -6.08 -1.55
N GLU A 117 5.04 -5.25 -2.08
CA GLU A 117 5.44 -4.06 -2.84
C GLU A 117 6.28 -3.08 -1.98
N LEU A 118 5.91 -2.86 -0.71
CA LEU A 118 6.70 -2.05 0.22
C LEU A 118 8.08 -2.67 0.54
N ASN A 119 8.16 -4.00 0.66
CA ASN A 119 9.44 -4.69 0.81
C ASN A 119 10.32 -4.50 -0.43
N ILE A 120 9.74 -4.56 -1.63
CA ILE A 120 10.44 -4.26 -2.89
C ILE A 120 10.91 -2.81 -2.92
N VAL A 121 10.09 -1.85 -2.48
CA VAL A 121 10.50 -0.43 -2.36
C VAL A 121 11.72 -0.30 -1.46
N SER A 122 11.67 -0.90 -0.27
CA SER A 122 12.78 -0.88 0.68
C SER A 122 14.07 -1.46 0.09
N ALA A 123 13.98 -2.61 -0.60
CA ALA A 123 15.12 -3.25 -1.25
C ALA A 123 15.69 -2.39 -2.39
N LYS A 124 14.83 -1.77 -3.22
CA LYS A 124 15.25 -0.91 -4.34
C LYS A 124 15.97 0.35 -3.86
N ILE A 125 15.45 1.00 -2.81
CA ILE A 125 16.09 2.16 -2.19
C ILE A 125 17.42 1.75 -1.55
N SER A 126 17.44 0.64 -0.80
CA SER A 126 18.64 0.13 -0.13
C SER A 126 19.78 -0.16 -1.10
N LYS A 127 19.46 -0.72 -2.28
CA LYS A 127 20.44 -1.00 -3.33
C LYS A 127 21.15 0.27 -3.84
N GLN A 128 20.51 1.43 -3.79
CA GLN A 128 21.14 2.69 -4.21
C GLN A 128 22.26 3.12 -3.26
N PHE A 129 22.17 2.74 -1.97
CA PHE A 129 23.23 3.03 -1.00
C PHE A 129 24.41 2.06 -1.14
N SER A 130 24.15 0.78 -1.45
CA SER A 130 25.21 -0.21 -1.64
C SER A 130 26.07 0.06 -2.88
N ASN A 131 25.47 0.57 -3.96
CA ASN A 131 26.19 0.92 -5.18
C ASN A 131 27.09 2.16 -5.06
N LYS A 132 26.95 2.98 -4.01
CA LYS A 132 27.81 4.16 -3.76
C LYS A 132 29.14 3.82 -3.06
N ASN A 133 29.33 2.58 -2.60
CA ASN A 133 30.50 2.15 -1.80
C ASN A 133 31.52 1.30 -2.57
N ASN A 134 31.41 1.18 -3.89
CA ASN A 134 32.44 0.64 -4.78
C ASN A 134 32.94 1.75 -5.70
#